data_AF-A0A813JP64-F1
#
_entry.id   AF-A0A813JP64-F1
#
_cell.length_a   1.000
_cell.length_b   1.000
_cell.length_c   1.000
_cell.angle_alpha   90.00
_cell.angle_beta   90.00
_cell.angle_gamma   90.00
#
_symmetry.space_group_name_H-M   'P 1'
#
loop_
_entity.id
_entity.type
_entity.pdbx_description
1 polymer ?
#
loop_
_entity_poly.entity_id
_entity_poly.type
_entity_poly.pdbx_seq_one_letter_code
_entity_poly.pdbx_strand_id
1 'polypeptide(L)'
;MGNTESLSRDEIHSIANFSQKDVTRLYHRFRKLDEDGNGQLDPSEILGVAELAENPLVQRVISVFDKDGNGTVSFIEFLLGLAKLAGGTSE
;
A
#
# COMPACT_ATOMS: atom_id res chain seq x y z
N MET A 1 -17.01 17.65 12.41
CA MET A 1 -16.25 17.08 11.28
C MET A 1 -15.16 16.21 11.86
N GLY A 2 -15.24 14.89 11.72
CA GLY A 2 -14.30 13.99 12.37
C GLY A 2 -14.25 12.66 11.63
N ASN A 3 -13.81 12.68 10.38
CA ASN A 3 -13.34 11.47 9.73
C ASN A 3 -11.87 11.31 10.12
N THR A 4 -11.63 10.82 11.34
CA THR A 4 -10.41 10.05 11.57
C THR A 4 -10.71 8.72 10.91
N GLU A 5 -10.01 8.41 9.82
CA GLU A 5 -10.12 7.12 9.16
C GLU A 5 -9.79 6.03 10.18
N SER A 6 -10.85 5.46 10.74
CA SER A 6 -10.74 4.44 11.76
C SER A 6 -10.61 3.12 11.04
N LEU A 7 -9.42 2.53 11.09
CA LEU A 7 -9.18 1.21 10.53
C LEU A 7 -10.16 0.20 11.14
N SER A 8 -10.79 -0.59 10.29
CA SER A 8 -11.68 -1.66 10.71
C SER A 8 -10.91 -2.76 11.45
N ARG A 9 -11.63 -3.58 12.23
CA ARG A 9 -11.03 -4.70 12.96
C ARG A 9 -10.28 -5.66 12.02
N ASP A 10 -10.83 -5.93 10.83
CA ASP A 10 -10.22 -6.81 9.84
C ASP A 10 -8.94 -6.23 9.23
N GLU A 11 -8.91 -4.91 9.01
CA GLU A 11 -7.72 -4.20 8.55
C GLU A 11 -6.62 -4.23 9.61
N ILE A 12 -6.96 -3.97 10.88
CA ILE A 12 -6.05 -4.07 12.02
C ILE A 12 -5.48 -5.49 12.14
N HIS A 13 -6.33 -6.51 11.98
CA HIS A 13 -5.87 -7.90 12.03
C HIS A 13 -4.92 -8.22 10.86
N SER A 14 -5.23 -7.71 9.66
CA SER A 14 -4.41 -7.92 8.46
C SER A 14 -3.01 -7.31 8.60
N ILE A 15 -2.90 -6.08 9.11
CA ILE A 15 -1.59 -5.45 9.35
C ILE A 15 -0.85 -6.05 10.56
N ALA A 16 -1.58 -6.55 11.57
CA ALA A 16 -0.99 -7.17 12.75
C ALA A 16 -0.22 -8.47 12.43
N ASN A 17 -0.44 -9.05 11.25
CA ASN A 17 0.28 -10.22 10.78
C ASN A 17 1.73 -9.91 10.36
N PHE A 18 2.10 -8.64 10.18
CA PHE A 18 3.48 -8.25 9.90
C PHE A 18 4.29 -8.10 11.19
N SER A 19 5.51 -8.65 11.20
CA SER A 19 6.43 -8.39 12.30
C SER A 19 6.93 -6.94 12.25
N GLN A 20 7.40 -6.39 13.38
CA GLN A 20 8.03 -5.06 13.40
C GLN A 20 9.17 -4.94 12.37
N LYS A 21 9.94 -6.02 12.15
CA LYS A 21 11.02 -6.03 11.14
C LYS A 21 10.48 -5.92 9.73
N ASP A 22 9.35 -6.59 9.44
CA ASP A 22 8.70 -6.51 8.13
C ASP A 22 8.13 -5.11 7.90
N VAL A 23 7.43 -4.55 8.89
CA VAL A 23 6.89 -3.18 8.81
C VAL A 23 8.01 -2.17 8.56
N THR A 24 9.12 -2.24 9.29
CA THR A 24 10.27 -1.35 9.04
C THR A 24 10.86 -1.54 7.65
N ARG A 25 11.03 -2.77 7.18
CA ARG A 25 11.56 -3.04 5.84
C ARG A 25 10.61 -2.54 4.73
N LEU A 26 9.31 -2.69 4.92
CA LEU A 26 8.29 -2.19 4.01
C LEU A 26 8.26 -0.67 4.01
N TYR A 27 8.36 -0.03 5.18
CA TYR A 27 8.45 1.42 5.29
C TYR A 27 9.67 2.00 4.57
N HIS A 28 10.84 1.36 4.73
CA HIS A 28 12.06 1.77 4.02
C HIS A 28 11.93 1.62 2.50
N ARG A 29 11.16 0.65 2.01
CA ARG A 29 10.87 0.49 0.58
C ARG A 29 9.87 1.52 0.09
N PHE A 30 8.81 1.75 0.85
CA PHE A 30 7.82 2.79 0.59
C PHE A 30 8.50 4.16 0.45
N ARG A 31 9.34 4.54 1.42
CA ARG A 31 10.10 5.79 1.41
C ARG A 31 11.14 5.93 0.30
N LYS A 32 11.48 4.84 -0.39
CA LYS A 32 12.34 4.90 -1.58
C LYS A 32 11.57 5.13 -2.87
N LEU A 33 10.28 4.83 -2.86
CA LEU A 33 9.36 5.06 -3.97
C LEU A 33 8.73 6.45 -3.89
N ASP A 34 8.47 6.93 -2.67
CA ASP A 34 8.00 8.28 -2.32
C ASP A 34 9.13 9.29 -2.62
N GLU A 35 9.24 9.68 -3.89
CA GLU A 35 10.30 10.55 -4.42
C GLU A 35 10.10 11.99 -3.96
N ASP A 36 8.84 12.45 -3.88
CA ASP A 36 8.51 13.80 -3.43
C ASP A 36 8.47 13.92 -1.90
N GLY A 37 8.40 12.79 -1.19
CA GLY A 37 8.43 12.70 0.26
C GLY A 37 7.11 13.10 0.94
N ASN A 38 6.01 13.16 0.20
CA ASN A 38 4.70 13.57 0.70
C ASN A 38 4.04 12.51 1.61
N GLY A 39 4.59 11.30 1.66
CA GLY A 39 4.11 10.20 2.52
C GLY A 39 3.01 9.34 1.89
N GLN A 40 2.74 9.55 0.62
CA GLN A 40 1.82 8.80 -0.24
C GLN A 40 2.57 8.46 -1.52
N LEU A 41 2.15 7.39 -2.20
CA LEU A 41 2.72 7.02 -3.50
C LEU A 41 1.73 7.38 -4.58
N ASP A 42 2.12 8.28 -5.48
CA ASP A 42 1.35 8.54 -6.68
C ASP A 42 1.61 7.46 -7.76
N PRO A 43 0.74 7.33 -8.77
CA PRO A 43 0.90 6.32 -9.80
C PRO A 43 2.24 6.42 -10.55
N SER A 44 2.79 7.62 -10.70
CA SER A 44 4.07 7.86 -11.38
C SER A 44 5.24 7.33 -10.55
N GLU A 45 5.20 7.54 -9.24
CA GLU A 45 6.19 7.01 -8.28
C GLU A 45 6.19 5.47 -8.24
N ILE A 46 5.00 4.86 -8.31
CA ILE A 46 4.85 3.40 -8.38
C ILE A 46 5.35 2.84 -9.72
N LEU A 47 5.07 3.55 -10.82
CA LEU A 47 5.55 3.20 -12.17
C LEU A 47 7.03 3.54 -12.39
N GLY A 48 7.64 4.38 -11.55
CA GLY A 48 9.08 4.69 -11.58
C GLY A 48 9.97 3.45 -11.42
N VAL A 49 9.42 2.37 -10.88
CA VAL A 49 10.04 1.04 -10.95
C VAL A 49 9.92 0.53 -12.38
N ALA A 50 11.03 0.54 -13.12
CA ALA A 50 11.08 0.15 -14.54
C ALA A 50 10.45 -1.24 -14.83
N GLU A 51 10.53 -2.20 -13.89
CA GLU A 51 9.87 -3.52 -14.01
C GLU A 51 8.34 -3.47 -13.88
N LEU A 52 7.78 -2.40 -13.32
CA LEU A 52 6.35 -2.18 -13.11
C LEU A 52 5.74 -1.27 -14.20
N ALA A 53 6.53 -0.38 -14.81
CA ALA A 53 6.08 0.57 -15.84
C ALA A 53 5.39 -0.10 -17.04
N GLU A 54 5.90 -1.26 -17.47
CA GLU A 54 5.38 -2.00 -18.63
C GLU A 54 4.29 -3.01 -18.27
N ASN A 55 3.93 -3.15 -16.99
CA ASN A 55 2.98 -4.15 -16.54
C ASN A 55 1.57 -3.56 -16.38
N PRO A 56 0.59 -3.93 -17.25
CA PRO A 56 -0.77 -3.41 -17.18
C PRO A 56 -1.50 -3.81 -15.88
N LEU A 57 -0.98 -4.78 -15.12
CA LEU A 57 -1.51 -5.15 -13.81
C LEU A 57 -1.20 -4.10 -12.74
N VAL A 58 -0.19 -3.23 -12.94
CA VAL A 58 0.23 -2.26 -11.93
C VAL A 58 -0.84 -1.21 -11.69
N GLN A 59 -1.49 -0.72 -12.74
CA GLN A 59 -2.67 0.15 -12.61
C GLN A 59 -3.77 -0.52 -11.80
N ARG A 60 -4.00 -1.83 -12.02
CA ARG A 60 -4.99 -2.60 -11.28
C ARG A 60 -4.57 -2.83 -9.82
N VAL A 61 -3.27 -2.98 -9.55
CA VAL A 61 -2.71 -3.08 -8.19
C VAL A 61 -2.91 -1.76 -7.44
N ILE A 62 -2.60 -0.63 -8.08
CA ILE A 62 -2.82 0.71 -7.52
C ILE A 62 -4.29 0.87 -7.15
N SER A 63 -5.23 0.57 -8.07
CA SER A 63 -6.66 0.64 -7.78
C SER A 63 -7.15 -0.35 -6.70
N VAL A 64 -6.40 -1.41 -6.41
CA VAL A 64 -6.74 -2.35 -5.31
C VAL A 64 -6.25 -1.80 -3.97
N PHE A 65 -5.18 -1.00 -3.98
CA PHE A 65 -4.50 -0.49 -2.81
C PHE A 65 -5.12 0.84 -2.37
N ASP A 66 -5.41 1.74 -3.31
CA ASP A 66 -6.15 2.99 -3.11
C ASP A 66 -7.60 2.70 -2.67
N LYS A 67 -7.84 2.79 -1.36
CA LYS A 67 -9.12 2.46 -0.72
C LYS A 67 -10.01 3.67 -0.59
N ASP A 68 -9.42 4.82 -0.34
CA ASP A 68 -10.15 6.07 -0.20
C ASP A 68 -10.49 6.72 -1.55
N GLY A 69 -9.86 6.22 -2.64
CA GLY A 69 -10.09 6.68 -4.00
C GLY A 69 -9.44 8.05 -4.27
N ASN A 70 -8.43 8.43 -3.48
CA ASN A 70 -7.78 9.73 -3.62
C ASN A 70 -6.75 9.76 -4.77
N GLY A 71 -6.51 8.60 -5.42
CA GLY A 71 -5.60 8.46 -6.55
C GLY A 71 -4.14 8.25 -6.16
N THR A 72 -3.84 8.15 -4.87
CA THR A 72 -2.53 7.89 -4.29
C THR A 72 -2.63 6.72 -3.30
N VAL A 73 -1.50 6.16 -2.90
CA VAL A 73 -1.47 5.04 -1.94
C VAL A 73 -0.72 5.46 -0.70
N SER A 74 -1.42 5.58 0.41
CA SER A 74 -0.82 5.81 1.72
C SER A 74 -0.04 4.57 2.21
N PHE A 75 0.84 4.76 3.19
CA PHE A 75 1.58 3.63 3.77
C PHE A 75 0.67 2.55 4.38
N ILE A 76 -0.48 2.96 4.93
CA ILE A 76 -1.43 2.02 5.53
C ILE A 76 -2.13 1.19 4.44
N GLU A 77 -2.58 1.83 3.38
CA GLU A 77 -3.15 1.17 2.20
C GLU A 77 -2.17 0.20 1.54
N PHE A 78 -0.89 0.59 1.47
CA PHE A 78 0.18 -0.28 1.01
C PHE A 78 0.30 -1.56 1.86
N LEU A 79 0.28 -1.44 3.20
CA LEU A 79 0.32 -2.60 4.09
C LEU A 79 -0.94 -3.47 3.96
N LEU A 80 -2.12 -2.87 3.82
CA LEU A 80 -3.38 -3.60 3.65
C LEU A 80 -3.42 -4.35 2.31
N GLY A 81 -2.98 -3.70 1.23
CA GLY A 81 -2.83 -4.33 -0.08
C GLY A 81 -1.90 -5.53 -0.03
N LEU A 82 -0.73 -5.37 0.61
CA LEU A 82 0.21 -6.47 0.80
C LEU A 82 -0.33 -7.59 1.70
N ALA A 83 -1.03 -7.26 2.79
CA ALA A 83 -1.65 -8.27 3.65
C ALA A 83 -2.70 -9.08 2.89
N LYS A 84 -3.46 -8.43 2.01
CA LYS A 84 -4.46 -9.09 1.16
C LYS A 84 -3.83 -9.99 0.11
N LEU A 85 -2.67 -9.60 -0.44
CA LEU A 85 -1.91 -10.45 -1.37
C LEU A 85 -1.23 -11.61 -0.63
N ALA A 86 -0.70 -11.39 0.56
CA ALA A 86 -0.03 -12.41 1.38
C ALA A 86 -1.01 -13.39 2.03
N GLY A 87 -2.22 -12.94 2.38
CA GLY A 87 -3.31 -13.74 2.96
C GLY A 87 -4.24 -14.36 1.91
N GLY A 88 -3.99 -14.16 0.62
CA GLY A 88 -4.83 -14.62 -0.49
C GLY A 88 -4.83 -16.14 -0.76
N THR A 89 -4.49 -16.99 0.22
CA THR A 89 -4.55 -18.46 0.10
C THR A 89 -5.44 -19.11 1.16
N SER A 90 -6.57 -18.48 1.49
CA SER A 90 -7.63 -19.18 2.21
C SER A 90 -8.97 -18.86 1.55
N GLU A 91 -9.33 -19.74 0.62
CA GLU A 91 -10.70 -19.97 0.12
C GLU A 91 -11.66 -20.33 1.26
#